data_AF-A0A4U0VIB8-F1
#
_entry.id   AF-A0A4U0VIB8-F1
#
_cell.length_a   1.000
_cell.length_b   1.000
_cell.length_c   1.000
_cell.angle_alpha   90.00
_cell.angle_beta   90.00
_cell.angle_gamma   90.00
#
_symmetry.space_group_name_H-M   'P 1'
#
loop_
_entity.id
_entity.type
_entity.pdbx_description
1 polymer ?
#
loop_
_entity_poly.entity_id
_entity_poly.type
_entity_poly.pdbx_seq_one_letter_code
_entity_poly.pdbx_strand_id
1 'polypeptide(L)'
;MYDLEDKLRQKQATTAAALGGNLPYEFRALEAVLVSITTALETELENVREPVMRVLRDLEEDIDRDKLRRILIYSKKLGTFEQKARLVRDAIDDLLEADDDLAAMYLTEKGQGHEREDDNHEEVELLLESYHKVCDEIVQVSSNLISAIRNTEEVSRAILDANRNSLMLLGLKVDIGTMGISVGMFIAALYGMNLENFIEETNYGFFGISGFCTVLSIIACMYGLRKLRKVQRLSMWGREGSGRMRNGGQGRAREVEERPMAALAESDRGRHLGETVEGIRRAERMREWQEAYKALRETHKDTKLGSAVGGLGKR
;
A
#
# COMPACT_ATOMS: atom_id res chain seq x y z
N MET A 1 16.64 20.88 -15.62
CA MET A 1 15.47 20.17 -15.06
C MET A 1 14.25 20.34 -15.95
N TYR A 2 13.85 21.56 -16.33
CA TYR A 2 12.73 21.79 -17.28
C TYR A 2 12.92 21.20 -18.70
N ASP A 3 14.17 21.13 -19.17
CA ASP A 3 14.48 20.68 -20.55
C ASP A 3 14.31 19.16 -20.77
N LEU A 4 14.24 18.36 -19.69
CA LEU A 4 14.00 16.91 -19.74
C LEU A 4 12.51 16.57 -19.76
N GLU A 5 11.70 17.30 -18.99
CA GLU A 5 10.24 17.18 -19.03
C GLU A 5 9.68 17.60 -20.39
N ASP A 6 10.21 18.67 -20.98
CA ASP A 6 9.79 19.08 -22.33
C ASP A 6 10.25 18.08 -23.40
N LYS A 7 11.44 17.47 -23.27
CA LYS A 7 11.88 16.39 -24.18
C LYS A 7 11.09 15.09 -24.01
N LEU A 8 10.66 14.75 -22.80
CA LEU A 8 9.81 13.59 -22.53
C LEU A 8 8.37 13.81 -23.00
N ARG A 9 7.80 15.00 -22.77
CA ARG A 9 6.49 15.40 -23.35
C ARG A 9 6.56 15.49 -24.86
N GLN A 10 7.68 15.95 -25.41
CA GLN A 10 7.88 15.99 -26.85
C GLN A 10 8.03 14.57 -27.41
N LYS A 11 8.73 13.65 -26.72
CA LYS A 11 8.78 12.22 -27.08
C LYS A 11 7.39 11.58 -27.02
N GLN A 12 6.63 11.76 -25.94
CA GLN A 12 5.24 11.31 -25.79
C GLN A 12 4.28 11.93 -26.82
N ALA A 13 4.45 13.22 -27.14
CA ALA A 13 3.66 13.91 -28.16
C ALA A 13 4.04 13.46 -29.58
N THR A 14 5.32 13.12 -29.83
CA THR A 14 5.74 12.46 -31.07
C THR A 14 5.27 11.01 -31.13
N THR A 15 5.19 10.27 -30.02
CA THR A 15 4.60 8.93 -29.96
C THR A 15 3.10 9.02 -30.25
N ALA A 16 2.36 9.95 -29.65
CA ALA A 16 0.94 10.19 -29.93
C ALA A 16 0.67 10.72 -31.36
N ALA A 17 1.62 11.45 -31.96
CA ALA A 17 1.56 11.91 -33.34
C ALA A 17 2.00 10.83 -34.36
N ALA A 18 2.92 9.93 -33.99
CA ALA A 18 3.30 8.74 -34.75
C ALA A 18 2.19 7.68 -34.72
N LEU A 19 1.56 7.48 -33.57
CA LEU A 19 0.29 6.75 -33.39
C LEU A 19 -0.89 7.41 -34.10
N GLY A 20 -0.78 8.72 -34.40
CA GLY A 20 -1.73 9.47 -35.24
C GLY A 20 -1.43 9.40 -36.74
N GLY A 21 -0.30 8.80 -37.13
CA GLY A 21 -0.01 8.37 -38.48
C GLY A 21 -0.84 7.14 -38.84
N ASN A 22 -0.95 6.83 -40.13
CA ASN A 22 -1.71 5.67 -40.61
C ASN A 22 -0.99 4.36 -40.26
N LEU A 23 -0.92 3.99 -38.96
CA LEU A 23 -0.36 2.73 -38.48
C LEU A 23 -1.01 1.55 -39.25
N PRO A 24 -0.23 0.52 -39.60
CA PRO A 24 -0.75 -0.73 -40.15
C PRO A 24 -1.89 -1.32 -39.31
N TYR A 25 -2.77 -2.09 -39.96
CA TYR A 25 -3.96 -2.64 -39.31
C TYR A 25 -3.61 -3.52 -38.10
N GLU A 26 -2.56 -4.31 -38.22
CA GLU A 26 -2.01 -5.18 -37.17
C GLU A 26 -1.67 -4.41 -35.89
N PHE A 27 -1.04 -3.24 -35.99
CA PHE A 27 -0.66 -2.44 -34.82
C PHE A 27 -1.83 -1.70 -34.21
N ARG A 28 -2.84 -1.31 -35.00
CA ARG A 28 -4.10 -0.78 -34.46
C ARG A 28 -4.88 -1.84 -33.69
N ALA A 29 -4.90 -3.07 -34.20
CA ALA A 29 -5.55 -4.18 -33.51
C ALA A 29 -4.82 -4.50 -32.19
N LEU A 30 -3.48 -4.54 -32.22
CA LEU A 30 -2.64 -4.72 -31.03
C LEU A 30 -2.84 -3.59 -30.02
N GLU A 31 -2.81 -2.33 -30.45
CA GLU A 31 -3.05 -1.17 -29.60
C GLU A 31 -4.42 -1.26 -28.93
N ALA A 32 -5.49 -1.59 -29.65
CA ALA A 32 -6.83 -1.73 -29.08
C ALA A 32 -6.89 -2.81 -27.98
N VAL A 33 -6.18 -3.93 -28.18
CA VAL A 33 -6.08 -5.00 -27.17
C VAL A 33 -5.30 -4.51 -25.93
N LEU A 34 -4.16 -3.84 -26.13
CA LEU A 34 -3.33 -3.31 -25.05
C LEU A 34 -4.06 -2.22 -24.25
N VAL A 35 -4.80 -1.32 -24.90
CA VAL A 35 -5.68 -0.34 -24.24
C VAL A 35 -6.72 -1.06 -23.38
N SER A 36 -7.38 -2.09 -23.91
CA SER A 36 -8.37 -2.85 -23.15
C SER A 36 -7.77 -3.53 -21.93
N ILE A 37 -6.58 -4.12 -22.05
CA ILE A 37 -5.90 -4.82 -20.95
C ILE A 37 -5.45 -3.82 -19.87
N THR A 38 -4.78 -2.73 -20.27
CA THR A 38 -4.29 -1.71 -19.32
C THR A 38 -5.43 -1.03 -18.59
N THR A 39 -6.50 -0.63 -19.30
CA THR A 39 -7.72 -0.06 -18.68
C THR A 39 -8.36 -1.04 -17.67
N ALA A 40 -8.38 -2.33 -17.99
CA ALA A 40 -8.91 -3.35 -17.08
C ALA A 40 -8.03 -3.50 -15.82
N LEU A 41 -6.70 -3.48 -15.97
CA LEU A 41 -5.76 -3.53 -14.85
C LEU A 41 -5.88 -2.30 -13.95
N GLU A 42 -5.99 -1.10 -14.53
CA GLU A 42 -6.20 0.15 -13.79
C GLU A 42 -7.50 0.12 -12.98
N THR A 43 -8.60 -0.28 -13.63
CA THR A 43 -9.91 -0.40 -12.98
C THR A 43 -9.87 -1.41 -11.84
N GLU A 44 -9.22 -2.56 -12.05
CA GLU A 44 -9.08 -3.60 -11.02
C GLU A 44 -8.24 -3.11 -9.83
N LEU A 45 -7.18 -2.35 -10.09
CA LEU A 45 -6.34 -1.72 -9.06
C LEU A 45 -7.11 -0.69 -8.24
N GLU A 46 -7.85 0.22 -8.88
CA GLU A 46 -8.64 1.24 -8.19
C GLU A 46 -9.68 0.62 -7.25
N ASN A 47 -10.37 -0.43 -7.71
CA ASN A 47 -11.34 -1.18 -6.93
C ASN A 47 -10.77 -1.83 -5.65
N VAL A 48 -9.46 -2.05 -5.58
CA VAL A 48 -8.79 -2.62 -4.39
C VAL A 48 -8.08 -1.55 -3.58
N ARG A 49 -7.52 -0.52 -4.23
CA ARG A 49 -6.73 0.54 -3.61
C ARG A 49 -7.53 1.34 -2.58
N GLU A 50 -8.70 1.84 -2.96
CA GLU A 50 -9.50 2.69 -2.06
C GLU A 50 -9.93 1.95 -0.77
N PRO A 51 -10.49 0.73 -0.84
CA PRO A 51 -10.81 -0.03 0.36
C PRO A 51 -9.59 -0.35 1.24
N VAL A 52 -8.44 -0.69 0.64
CA VAL A 52 -7.20 -0.94 1.37
C VAL A 52 -6.76 0.30 2.14
N MET A 53 -6.71 1.45 1.48
CA MET A 53 -6.29 2.71 2.10
C MET A 53 -7.23 3.13 3.23
N ARG A 54 -8.53 2.86 3.11
CA ARG A 54 -9.49 3.11 4.20
C ARG A 54 -9.21 2.21 5.40
N VAL A 55 -9.09 0.89 5.19
CA VAL A 55 -8.84 -0.06 6.27
C VAL A 55 -7.49 0.18 6.96
N LEU A 56 -6.47 0.62 6.21
CA LEU A 56 -5.17 1.01 6.78
C LEU A 56 -5.30 2.19 7.74
N ARG A 57 -6.02 3.26 7.34
CA ARG A 57 -6.30 4.39 8.24
C ARG A 57 -7.11 3.94 9.46
N ASP A 58 -8.14 3.14 9.26
CA ASP A 58 -8.97 2.63 10.36
C ASP A 58 -8.17 1.78 11.37
N LEU A 59 -7.14 1.04 10.92
CA LEU A 59 -6.26 0.24 11.78
C LEU A 59 -5.23 1.07 12.54
N GLU A 60 -4.88 2.25 12.02
CA GLU A 60 -4.00 3.21 12.67
C GLU A 60 -4.72 3.90 13.84
N GLU A 61 -6.03 4.15 13.72
CA GLU A 61 -6.85 4.72 14.79
C GLU A 61 -7.16 3.70 15.91
N ASP A 62 -7.65 2.51 15.54
CA ASP A 62 -7.94 1.45 16.49
C ASP A 62 -7.80 0.04 15.89
N ILE A 63 -7.14 -0.83 16.65
CA ILE A 63 -6.91 -2.21 16.25
C ILE A 63 -8.13 -3.05 16.62
N ASP A 64 -8.84 -3.48 15.57
CA ASP A 64 -10.00 -4.36 15.69
C ASP A 64 -9.81 -5.67 14.92
N ARG A 65 -10.39 -6.76 15.44
CA ARG A 65 -10.26 -8.10 14.87
C ARG A 65 -10.88 -8.20 13.47
N ASP A 66 -12.01 -7.54 13.23
CA ASP A 66 -12.68 -7.56 11.93
C ASP A 66 -11.92 -6.70 10.91
N LYS A 67 -11.32 -5.59 11.33
CA LYS A 67 -10.41 -4.79 10.48
C LYS A 67 -9.18 -5.62 10.06
N LEU A 68 -8.56 -6.34 11.00
CA LEU A 68 -7.44 -7.25 10.72
C LEU A 68 -7.84 -8.39 9.77
N ARG A 69 -9.05 -8.93 9.91
CA ARG A 69 -9.55 -9.93 8.97
C ARG A 69 -9.77 -9.33 7.58
N ARG A 70 -10.34 -8.12 7.49
CA ARG A 70 -10.56 -7.42 6.21
C ARG A 70 -9.26 -7.12 5.49
N ILE A 71 -8.23 -6.64 6.19
CA ILE A 71 -6.96 -6.32 5.55
C ILE A 71 -6.25 -7.58 5.00
N LEU A 72 -6.38 -8.73 5.67
CA LEU A 72 -5.88 -10.01 5.15
C LEU A 72 -6.57 -10.44 3.84
N ILE A 73 -7.89 -10.25 3.75
CA ILE A 73 -8.64 -10.54 2.52
C ILE A 73 -8.15 -9.65 1.38
N TYR A 74 -7.97 -8.35 1.64
CA TYR A 74 -7.43 -7.43 0.64
C TYR A 74 -5.97 -7.72 0.29
N SER A 75 -5.13 -8.12 1.25
CA SER A 75 -3.74 -8.56 1.01
C SER A 75 -3.69 -9.71 0.00
N LYS A 76 -4.55 -10.72 0.18
CA LYS A 76 -4.63 -11.85 -0.75
C LYS A 76 -5.12 -11.40 -2.13
N LYS A 77 -6.17 -10.58 -2.20
CA LYS A 77 -6.72 -10.07 -3.48
C LYS A 77 -5.70 -9.22 -4.24
N LEU A 78 -5.00 -8.35 -3.53
CA LEU A 78 -3.96 -7.50 -4.10
C LEU A 78 -2.74 -8.31 -4.55
N GLY A 79 -2.35 -9.34 -3.79
CA GLY A 79 -1.30 -10.28 -4.21
C GLY A 79 -1.63 -11.04 -5.49
N THR A 80 -2.88 -11.51 -5.65
CA THR A 80 -3.30 -12.15 -6.90
C THR A 80 -3.36 -11.17 -8.08
N PHE A 81 -3.76 -9.93 -7.83
CA PHE A 81 -3.76 -8.88 -8.83
C PHE A 81 -2.33 -8.49 -9.26
N GLU A 82 -1.42 -8.31 -8.30
CA GLU A 82 -0.01 -7.98 -8.55
C GLU A 82 0.66 -9.05 -9.41
N GLN A 83 0.46 -10.32 -9.10
CA GLN A 83 0.99 -11.42 -9.90
C GLN A 83 0.42 -11.40 -11.32
N LYS A 84 -0.88 -11.15 -11.50
CA LYS A 84 -1.52 -11.04 -12.82
C LYS A 84 -0.94 -9.88 -13.63
N ALA A 85 -0.81 -8.70 -13.04
CA ALA A 85 -0.24 -7.52 -13.69
C ALA A 85 1.24 -7.75 -14.06
N ARG A 86 2.00 -8.40 -13.17
CA ARG A 86 3.39 -8.80 -13.41
C ARG A 86 3.51 -9.73 -14.61
N LEU A 87 2.67 -10.76 -14.71
CA LEU A 87 2.68 -11.66 -15.86
C LEU A 87 2.36 -10.95 -17.18
N VAL A 88 1.44 -9.97 -17.17
CA VAL A 88 1.15 -9.17 -18.37
C VAL A 88 2.34 -8.30 -18.76
N ARG A 89 2.97 -7.64 -17.77
CA ARG A 89 4.18 -6.83 -17.99
C ARG A 89 5.31 -7.69 -18.54
N ASP A 90 5.61 -8.82 -17.90
CA ASP A 90 6.71 -9.71 -18.26
C ASP A 90 6.48 -10.29 -19.67
N ALA A 91 5.24 -10.59 -20.06
CA ALA A 91 4.95 -11.03 -21.42
C ALA A 91 5.18 -9.94 -22.50
N ILE A 92 5.07 -8.66 -22.13
CA ILE A 92 5.41 -7.55 -23.04
C ILE A 92 6.93 -7.37 -23.09
N ASP A 93 7.63 -7.53 -21.95
CA ASP A 93 9.09 -7.47 -21.85
C ASP A 93 9.74 -8.60 -22.66
N ASP A 94 9.26 -9.83 -22.50
CA ASP A 94 9.71 -11.01 -23.28
C ASP A 94 9.54 -10.78 -24.80
N LEU A 95 8.46 -10.09 -25.22
CA LEU A 95 8.23 -9.75 -26.62
C LEU A 95 9.16 -8.63 -27.12
N LEU A 96 9.49 -7.67 -26.26
CA LEU A 96 10.44 -6.59 -26.56
C LEU A 96 11.89 -7.11 -26.67
N GLU A 97 12.24 -8.20 -26.00
CA GLU A 97 13.58 -8.81 -26.08
C GLU A 97 13.80 -9.65 -27.36
N ALA A 98 12.73 -9.95 -28.11
CA ALA A 98 12.76 -10.84 -29.26
C ALA A 98 12.61 -10.06 -30.58
N ASP A 99 13.71 -9.51 -31.09
CA ASP A 99 13.75 -8.71 -32.34
C ASP A 99 13.12 -9.46 -33.54
N ASP A 100 13.39 -10.76 -33.68
CA ASP A 100 12.80 -11.64 -34.71
C ASP A 100 11.26 -11.66 -34.65
N ASP A 101 10.70 -11.70 -33.43
CA ASP A 101 9.25 -11.70 -33.21
C ASP A 101 8.66 -10.32 -33.52
N LEU A 102 9.34 -9.24 -33.12
CA LEU A 102 8.94 -7.85 -33.44
C LEU A 102 8.91 -7.61 -34.96
N ALA A 103 9.92 -8.05 -35.70
CA ALA A 103 9.95 -8.00 -37.15
C ALA A 103 8.84 -8.85 -37.78
N ALA A 104 8.55 -10.03 -37.22
CA ALA A 104 7.47 -10.89 -37.67
C ALA A 104 6.06 -10.31 -37.47
N MET A 105 5.89 -9.29 -36.60
CA MET A 105 4.60 -8.63 -36.38
C MET A 105 4.12 -7.76 -37.55
N TYR A 106 4.99 -7.43 -38.52
CA TYR A 106 4.64 -6.65 -39.72
C TYR A 106 3.88 -7.49 -40.77
N LEU A 107 2.67 -7.91 -40.40
CA LEU A 107 1.86 -8.86 -41.17
C LEU A 107 1.44 -8.34 -42.55
N THR A 108 1.17 -7.04 -42.68
CA THR A 108 0.75 -6.43 -43.95
C THR A 108 1.87 -6.48 -44.98
N GLU A 109 3.12 -6.23 -44.55
CA GLU A 109 4.30 -6.27 -45.42
C GLU A 109 4.72 -7.70 -45.74
N LYS A 110 4.69 -8.59 -44.75
CA LYS A 110 4.91 -10.02 -44.94
C LYS A 110 3.92 -10.63 -45.92
N GLY A 111 2.65 -10.22 -45.86
CA GLY A 111 1.62 -10.62 -46.82
C GLY A 111 1.88 -10.12 -48.25
N GLN A 112 2.68 -9.07 -48.42
CA GLN A 112 3.10 -8.54 -49.72
C GLN A 112 4.43 -9.15 -50.21
N GLY A 113 5.01 -10.08 -49.45
CA GLY A 113 6.30 -10.72 -49.76
C GLY A 113 7.52 -9.87 -49.41
N HIS A 114 7.34 -8.81 -48.62
CA HIS A 114 8.43 -8.02 -48.07
C HIS A 114 8.73 -8.50 -46.66
N GLU A 115 9.86 -9.17 -46.48
CA GLU A 115 10.42 -9.45 -45.15
C GLU A 115 11.34 -8.28 -44.77
N ARG A 116 11.06 -7.66 -43.61
CA ARG A 116 11.95 -6.65 -43.03
C ARG A 116 13.17 -7.32 -42.42
N GLU A 117 14.29 -6.60 -42.44
CA GLU A 117 15.44 -6.94 -41.61
C GLU A 117 15.06 -6.81 -40.13
N ASP A 118 15.65 -7.66 -39.29
CA ASP A 118 15.31 -7.76 -37.87
C ASP A 118 15.50 -6.42 -37.15
N ASP A 119 16.39 -5.53 -37.61
CA ASP A 119 16.64 -4.21 -37.00
C ASP A 119 15.55 -3.14 -37.28
N ASN A 120 14.54 -3.42 -38.11
CA ASN A 120 13.56 -2.41 -38.58
C ASN A 120 12.17 -2.53 -37.91
N HIS A 121 12.16 -2.50 -36.56
CA HIS A 121 10.95 -2.63 -35.73
C HIS A 121 10.63 -1.43 -34.82
N GLU A 122 11.24 -0.25 -35.03
CA GLU A 122 11.12 0.92 -34.13
C GLU A 122 9.67 1.32 -33.79
N GLU A 123 8.72 1.20 -34.73
CA GLU A 123 7.32 1.61 -34.51
C GLU A 123 6.59 0.72 -33.49
N VAL A 124 6.75 -0.61 -33.62
CA VAL A 124 6.10 -1.57 -32.71
C VAL A 124 6.81 -1.64 -31.36
N GLU A 125 8.13 -1.49 -31.36
CA GLU A 125 8.93 -1.40 -30.14
C GLU A 125 8.50 -0.20 -29.30
N LEU A 126 8.40 0.99 -29.89
CA LEU A 126 7.94 2.21 -29.20
C LEU A 126 6.52 2.04 -28.63
N LEU A 127 5.63 1.35 -29.35
CA LEU A 127 4.27 1.04 -28.90
C LEU A 127 4.30 0.15 -27.66
N LEU A 128 5.01 -0.98 -27.74
CA LEU A 128 5.11 -1.97 -26.67
C LEU A 128 5.83 -1.41 -25.45
N GLU A 129 6.91 -0.63 -25.62
CA GLU A 129 7.60 0.06 -24.54
C GLU A 129 6.64 0.96 -23.74
N SER A 130 5.76 1.70 -24.43
CA SER A 130 4.79 2.57 -23.77
C SER A 130 3.83 1.77 -22.89
N TYR A 131 3.27 0.65 -23.39
CA TYR A 131 2.36 -0.19 -22.61
C TYR A 131 3.08 -0.99 -21.52
N HIS A 132 4.31 -1.42 -21.76
CA HIS A 132 5.18 -2.02 -20.75
C HIS A 132 5.36 -1.07 -19.56
N LYS A 133 5.65 0.22 -19.82
CA LYS A 133 5.77 1.25 -18.77
C LYS A 133 4.50 1.43 -17.95
N VAL A 134 3.33 1.43 -18.59
CA VAL A 134 2.03 1.52 -17.89
C VAL A 134 1.84 0.29 -16.99
N CYS A 135 2.06 -0.92 -17.50
CA CYS A 135 1.95 -2.15 -16.73
C CYS A 135 2.95 -2.19 -15.55
N ASP A 136 4.19 -1.75 -15.77
CA ASP A 136 5.22 -1.66 -14.72
C ASP A 136 4.84 -0.69 -13.60
N GLU A 137 4.28 0.48 -13.95
CA GLU A 137 3.75 1.43 -12.97
C GLU A 137 2.63 0.78 -12.11
N ILE A 138 1.70 0.05 -12.73
CA ILE A 138 0.64 -0.68 -12.03
C ILE A 138 1.21 -1.72 -11.06
N VAL A 139 2.22 -2.51 -11.50
CA VAL A 139 2.90 -3.52 -10.67
C VAL A 139 3.57 -2.85 -9.47
N GLN A 140 4.31 -1.75 -9.69
CA GLN A 140 5.00 -1.03 -8.62
C GLN A 140 4.01 -0.44 -7.60
N VAL A 141 2.92 0.15 -8.07
CA VAL A 141 1.84 0.69 -7.25
C VAL A 141 1.20 -0.39 -6.36
N SER A 142 0.95 -1.57 -6.94
CA SER A 142 0.42 -2.72 -6.20
C SER A 142 1.40 -3.26 -5.16
N SER A 143 2.68 -3.45 -5.54
CA SER A 143 3.75 -3.89 -4.64
C SER A 143 3.93 -2.97 -3.43
N ASN A 144 3.85 -1.65 -3.64
CA ASN A 144 3.90 -0.66 -2.57
C ASN A 144 2.72 -0.80 -1.60
N LEU A 145 1.50 -1.10 -2.08
CA LEU A 145 0.33 -1.33 -1.21
C LEU A 145 0.45 -2.63 -0.42
N ILE A 146 0.94 -3.71 -1.03
CA ILE A 146 1.22 -4.98 -0.34
C ILE A 146 2.21 -4.73 0.80
N SER A 147 3.26 -3.95 0.54
CA SER A 147 4.27 -3.60 1.53
C SER A 147 3.69 -2.76 2.67
N ALA A 148 2.82 -1.79 2.37
CA ALA A 148 2.12 -1.00 3.39
C ALA A 148 1.20 -1.85 4.27
N ILE A 149 0.49 -2.82 3.67
CA ILE A 149 -0.33 -3.79 4.41
C ILE A 149 0.53 -4.63 5.35
N ARG A 150 1.64 -5.19 4.87
CA ARG A 150 2.55 -6.01 5.70
C ARG A 150 3.11 -5.22 6.88
N ASN A 151 3.58 -3.99 6.64
CA ASN A 151 4.09 -3.13 7.71
C ASN A 151 3.01 -2.85 8.76
N THR A 152 1.79 -2.52 8.33
CA THR A 152 0.66 -2.27 9.26
C THR A 152 0.28 -3.52 10.04
N GLU A 153 0.30 -4.69 9.40
CA GLU A 153 0.05 -5.97 10.06
C GLU A 153 1.10 -6.28 11.13
N GLU A 154 2.39 -6.03 10.84
CA GLU A 154 3.49 -6.21 11.79
C GLU A 154 3.37 -5.27 12.99
N VAL A 155 3.11 -3.98 12.74
CA VAL A 155 2.88 -2.97 13.79
C VAL A 155 1.68 -3.35 14.65
N SER A 156 0.56 -3.74 14.03
CA SER A 156 -0.65 -4.14 14.74
C SER A 156 -0.43 -5.37 15.62
N ARG A 157 0.29 -6.39 15.10
CA ARG A 157 0.69 -7.57 15.88
C ARG A 157 1.58 -7.19 17.07
N ALA A 158 2.53 -6.28 16.88
CA ALA A 158 3.40 -5.81 17.97
C ALA A 158 2.59 -5.11 19.08
N ILE A 159 1.60 -4.29 18.72
CA ILE A 159 0.71 -3.62 19.69
C ILE A 159 -0.15 -4.65 20.44
N LEU A 160 -0.69 -5.65 19.74
CA LEU A 160 -1.47 -6.72 20.37
C LEU A 160 -0.63 -7.56 21.36
N ASP A 161 0.62 -7.87 21.00
CA ASP A 161 1.54 -8.56 21.90
C ASP A 161 1.90 -7.71 23.12
N ALA A 162 2.08 -6.40 22.95
CA ALA A 162 2.28 -5.46 24.05
C ALA A 162 1.06 -5.41 24.99
N ASN A 163 -0.16 -5.43 24.44
CA ASN A 163 -1.39 -5.47 25.23
C ASN A 163 -1.55 -6.81 25.98
N ARG A 164 -1.22 -7.93 25.34
CA ARG A 164 -1.20 -9.24 26.02
C ARG A 164 -0.18 -9.25 27.18
N ASN A 165 0.98 -8.65 26.97
CA ASN A 165 2.02 -8.54 28.00
C ASN A 165 1.57 -7.62 29.15
N SER A 166 0.90 -6.51 28.84
CA SER A 166 0.37 -5.58 29.86
C SER A 166 -0.73 -6.24 30.71
N LEU A 167 -1.62 -7.04 30.10
CA LEU A 167 -2.65 -7.80 30.80
C LEU A 167 -2.06 -8.89 31.70
N MET A 168 -1.05 -9.62 31.23
CA MET A 168 -0.33 -10.60 32.05
C MET A 168 0.32 -9.93 33.27
N LEU A 169 0.94 -8.78 33.06
CA LEU A 169 1.55 -7.98 34.12
C LEU A 169 0.52 -7.47 35.13
N LEU A 170 -0.65 -7.05 34.66
CA LEU A 170 -1.77 -6.65 35.51
C LEU A 170 -2.26 -7.84 36.35
N GLY A 171 -2.42 -9.02 35.74
CA GLY A 171 -2.74 -10.27 36.45
C GLY A 171 -1.74 -10.57 37.57
N LEU A 172 -0.44 -10.50 37.28
CA LEU A 172 0.60 -10.70 38.29
C LEU A 172 0.53 -9.69 39.46
N LYS A 173 0.14 -8.43 39.19
CA LYS A 173 -0.06 -7.44 40.25
C LYS A 173 -1.26 -7.80 41.13
N VAL A 174 -2.36 -8.28 40.54
CA VAL A 174 -3.53 -8.77 41.27
C VAL A 174 -3.17 -9.98 42.12
N ASP A 175 -2.43 -10.95 41.56
CA ASP A 175 -1.97 -12.15 42.28
C ASP A 175 -1.04 -11.81 43.47
N ILE A 176 -0.14 -10.84 43.31
CA ILE A 176 0.68 -10.35 44.42
C ILE A 176 -0.20 -9.68 45.48
N GLY A 177 -1.23 -8.94 45.07
CA GLY A 177 -2.20 -8.33 45.96
C GLY A 177 -2.99 -9.36 46.76
N THR A 178 -3.53 -10.39 46.09
CA THR A 178 -4.26 -11.49 46.75
C THR A 178 -3.36 -12.28 47.67
N MET A 179 -2.11 -12.56 47.28
CA MET A 179 -1.12 -13.20 48.15
C MET A 179 -0.86 -12.36 49.41
N GLY A 180 -0.72 -11.04 49.28
CA GLY A 180 -0.58 -10.12 50.41
C GLY A 180 -1.78 -10.16 51.35
N ILE A 181 -3.00 -10.14 50.80
CA ILE A 181 -4.24 -10.25 51.56
C ILE A 181 -4.33 -11.61 52.27
N SER A 182 -4.01 -12.71 51.59
CA SER A 182 -4.02 -14.07 52.14
C SER A 182 -3.09 -14.23 53.33
N VAL A 183 -1.91 -13.60 53.31
CA VAL A 183 -0.97 -13.61 54.45
C VAL A 183 -1.58 -12.89 55.66
N GLY A 184 -2.24 -11.75 55.46
CA GLY A 184 -2.94 -11.03 56.54
C GLY A 184 -4.15 -11.80 57.07
N MET A 185 -4.94 -12.40 56.17
CA MET A 185 -6.11 -13.22 56.49
C MET A 185 -5.72 -14.49 57.25
N PHE A 186 -4.61 -15.13 56.90
CA PHE A 186 -4.11 -16.31 57.61
C PHE A 186 -3.82 -16.01 59.08
N ILE A 187 -3.13 -14.89 59.37
CA ILE A 187 -2.83 -14.49 60.76
C ILE A 187 -4.14 -14.13 61.50
N ALA A 188 -5.04 -13.38 60.85
CA ALA A 188 -6.35 -13.08 61.44
C ALA A 188 -7.18 -14.34 61.74
N ALA A 189 -7.11 -15.36 60.86
CA ALA A 189 -7.78 -16.63 61.05
C ALA A 189 -7.20 -17.42 62.22
N LEU A 190 -5.87 -17.44 62.40
CA LEU A 190 -5.22 -18.08 63.56
C LEU A 190 -5.70 -17.51 64.90
N TYR A 191 -5.84 -16.19 65.00
CA TYR A 191 -6.36 -15.53 66.19
C TYR A 191 -7.89 -15.61 66.32
N GLY A 192 -8.61 -15.80 65.20
CA GLY A 192 -10.05 -16.04 65.21
C GLY A 192 -10.43 -17.48 65.61
N MET A 193 -9.49 -18.42 65.52
CA MET A 193 -9.63 -19.75 66.11
C MET A 193 -9.39 -19.62 67.61
N ASN A 194 -10.45 -19.78 68.40
CA ASN A 194 -10.54 -19.68 69.87
C ASN A 194 -9.42 -20.45 70.63
N LEU A 195 -8.21 -19.88 70.61
CA LEU A 195 -6.99 -20.37 71.25
C LEU A 195 -6.66 -19.39 72.37
N GLU A 196 -6.40 -19.90 73.59
CA GLU A 196 -6.00 -19.06 74.72
C GLU A 196 -4.79 -18.19 74.35
N ASN A 197 -5.01 -16.88 74.24
CA ASN A 197 -3.98 -15.90 74.01
C ASN A 197 -3.92 -14.95 75.22
N PHE A 198 -2.74 -14.84 75.84
CA PHE A 198 -2.45 -13.95 76.98
C PHE A 198 -2.60 -12.44 76.68
N ILE A 199 -3.13 -12.07 75.52
CA ILE A 199 -3.32 -10.69 75.03
C ILE A 199 -4.81 -10.27 75.08
N GLU A 200 -5.74 -11.21 75.31
CA GLU A 200 -7.19 -10.96 75.29
C GLU A 200 -7.68 -10.04 76.42
N GLU A 201 -7.03 -10.01 77.59
CA GLU A 201 -7.46 -9.18 78.73
C GLU A 201 -7.15 -7.68 78.56
N THR A 202 -6.48 -7.27 77.48
CA THR A 202 -6.05 -5.88 77.28
C THR A 202 -6.95 -5.14 76.29
N ASN A 203 -7.48 -3.96 76.67
CA ASN A 203 -8.33 -3.11 75.81
C ASN A 203 -7.70 -2.72 74.44
N TYR A 204 -6.38 -2.86 74.28
CA TYR A 204 -5.65 -2.55 73.05
C TYR A 204 -5.26 -3.78 72.20
N GLY A 205 -5.51 -5.01 72.68
CA GLY A 205 -5.05 -6.25 72.04
C GLY A 205 -5.59 -6.43 70.61
N PHE A 206 -6.88 -6.18 70.42
CA PHE A 206 -7.54 -6.25 69.11
C PHE A 206 -6.93 -5.27 68.10
N PHE A 207 -6.76 -4.00 68.49
CA PHE A 207 -6.17 -2.98 67.63
C PHE A 207 -4.70 -3.26 67.30
N GLY A 208 -3.94 -3.83 68.25
CA GLY A 208 -2.55 -4.23 68.04
C GLY A 208 -2.40 -5.34 67.00
N ILE A 209 -3.20 -6.41 67.11
CA ILE A 209 -3.16 -7.55 66.18
C ILE A 209 -3.67 -7.14 64.80
N SER A 210 -4.77 -6.39 64.73
CA SER A 210 -5.30 -5.87 63.46
C SER A 210 -4.29 -4.96 62.75
N GLY A 211 -3.62 -4.08 63.50
CA GLY A 211 -2.54 -3.24 62.98
C GLY A 211 -1.36 -4.07 62.47
N PHE A 212 -0.91 -5.05 63.24
CA PHE A 212 0.20 -5.93 62.88
C PHE A 212 -0.09 -6.76 61.61
N CYS A 213 -1.27 -7.39 61.52
CA CYS A 213 -1.70 -8.15 60.34
C CYS A 213 -1.75 -7.27 59.09
N THR A 214 -2.26 -6.04 59.22
CA THR A 214 -2.33 -5.07 58.12
C THR A 214 -0.93 -4.66 57.66
N VAL A 215 -0.02 -4.35 58.59
CA VAL A 215 1.37 -4.00 58.28
C VAL A 215 2.09 -5.16 57.59
N LEU A 216 1.94 -6.39 58.09
CA LEU A 216 2.59 -7.56 57.54
C LEU A 216 2.06 -7.90 56.13
N SER A 217 0.75 -7.75 55.91
CA SER A 217 0.11 -7.86 54.58
C SER A 217 0.67 -6.83 53.59
N ILE A 218 0.82 -5.57 54.02
CA ILE A 218 1.41 -4.50 53.19
C ILE A 218 2.88 -4.79 52.88
N ILE A 219 3.67 -5.28 53.84
CA ILE A 219 5.08 -5.66 53.63
C ILE A 219 5.19 -6.78 52.60
N ALA A 220 4.36 -7.83 52.70
CA ALA A 220 4.34 -8.93 51.75
C ALA A 220 4.01 -8.45 50.33
N CYS A 221 2.99 -7.60 50.18
CA CYS A 221 2.62 -7.01 48.89
C CYS A 221 3.74 -6.12 48.33
N MET A 222 4.35 -5.26 49.17
CA MET A 222 5.48 -4.41 48.76
C MET A 222 6.69 -5.22 48.32
N TYR A 223 7.00 -6.32 49.01
CA TYR A 223 8.08 -7.23 48.62
C TYR A 223 7.81 -7.85 47.24
N GLY A 224 6.60 -8.38 47.03
CA GLY A 224 6.18 -8.94 45.74
C GLY A 224 6.29 -7.92 44.60
N LEU A 225 5.77 -6.70 44.79
CA LEU A 225 5.83 -5.63 43.80
C LEU A 225 7.26 -5.11 43.55
N ARG A 226 8.13 -5.08 44.56
CA ARG A 226 9.56 -4.73 44.39
C ARG A 226 10.28 -5.79 43.57
N LYS A 227 10.03 -7.07 43.85
CA LYS A 227 10.62 -8.18 43.09
C LYS A 227 10.16 -8.16 41.64
N LEU A 228 8.87 -7.93 41.40
CA LEU A 228 8.28 -7.78 40.06
C LEU A 228 8.98 -6.67 39.26
N ARG A 229 9.14 -5.47 39.84
CA ARG A 229 9.84 -4.35 39.19
C ARG A 229 11.30 -4.67 38.85
N LYS A 230 11.99 -5.43 39.69
CA LYS A 230 13.38 -5.82 39.44
C LYS A 230 13.49 -6.80 38.27
N VAL A 231 12.56 -7.75 38.16
CA VAL A 231 12.52 -8.71 37.04
C VAL A 231 12.14 -8.03 35.72
N GLN A 232 11.19 -7.08 35.75
CA GLN A 232 10.77 -6.33 34.56
C GLN A 232 11.88 -5.47 33.96
N ARG A 233 12.69 -4.81 34.79
CA ARG A 233 13.83 -4.01 34.32
C ARG A 233 14.90 -4.84 33.59
N LEU A 234 15.05 -6.12 33.94
CA LEU A 234 16.04 -7.00 33.31
C LEU A 234 15.54 -7.58 31.98
N SER A 235 14.23 -7.80 31.84
CA SER A 235 13.63 -8.37 30.63
C SER A 235 13.61 -7.41 29.43
N MET A 236 13.63 -6.09 29.67
CA MET A 236 13.60 -5.07 28.59
C MET A 236 14.99 -4.74 28.01
N TRP A 237 16.07 -5.20 28.65
CA TRP A 237 17.44 -4.97 28.16
C TRP A 237 18.05 -6.18 27.43
N GLY A 238 17.35 -7.33 27.42
CA GLY A 238 17.89 -8.61 26.95
C GLY A 238 17.49 -9.00 25.51
N ARG A 239 16.77 -8.15 24.77
CA ARG A 239 16.22 -8.53 23.45
C ARG A 239 16.41 -7.47 22.36
N GLU A 240 17.42 -6.61 22.51
CA GLU A 240 17.97 -5.82 21.41
C GLU A 240 19.46 -6.18 21.24
N GLY A 241 19.77 -6.91 20.16
CA GLY A 241 21.03 -6.72 19.44
C GLY A 241 22.32 -7.29 20.03
N SER A 242 22.41 -8.59 20.31
CA SER A 242 23.70 -9.29 20.19
C SER A 242 23.97 -9.59 18.71
N GLY A 243 24.37 -8.57 17.96
CA GLY A 243 24.75 -8.75 16.57
C GLY A 243 24.90 -7.46 15.77
N ARG A 244 25.93 -6.64 16.06
CA ARG A 244 26.79 -6.11 14.99
C ARG A 244 28.02 -5.38 15.53
N MET A 245 29.13 -5.72 14.88
CA MET A 245 30.46 -5.16 14.96
C MET A 245 30.50 -3.62 14.92
N ARG A 246 31.33 -3.12 15.82
CA ARG A 246 32.23 -1.97 15.69
C ARG A 246 32.67 -1.70 14.23
N ASN A 247 32.27 -0.59 13.62
CA ASN A 247 33.22 0.37 13.02
C ASN A 247 32.55 1.73 12.75
N GLY A 248 33.32 2.79 12.96
CA GLY A 248 32.87 4.19 13.00
C GLY A 248 32.43 4.79 11.66
N GLY A 249 31.72 5.90 11.78
CA GLY A 249 31.21 6.67 10.64
C GLY A 249 30.26 7.77 11.10
N GLN A 250 30.83 8.91 11.43
CA GLN A 250 30.18 10.18 11.73
C GLN A 250 29.13 10.57 10.66
N GLY A 251 27.88 10.79 11.06
CA GLY A 251 26.83 11.25 10.14
C GLY A 251 25.52 11.57 10.86
N ARG A 252 25.14 12.85 10.80
CA ARG A 252 23.84 13.48 11.15
C ARG A 252 22.70 12.50 11.47
N ALA A 253 22.21 12.57 12.72
CA ALA A 253 20.91 12.07 13.09
C ALA A 253 19.85 12.75 12.22
N ARG A 254 19.27 12.00 11.27
CA ARG A 254 17.99 12.33 10.67
C ARG A 254 16.92 11.97 11.70
N GLU A 255 16.19 12.97 12.17
CA GLU A 255 14.87 12.76 12.77
C GLU A 255 14.07 11.87 11.81
N VAL A 256 13.66 10.71 12.31
CA VAL A 256 12.67 9.87 11.65
C VAL A 256 11.34 10.58 11.89
N GLU A 257 10.97 11.43 10.93
CA GLU A 257 9.64 12.00 10.82
C GLU A 257 8.65 10.82 10.77
N GLU A 258 7.87 10.62 11.83
CA GLU A 258 6.70 9.72 11.85
C GLU A 258 5.68 10.28 10.85
N ARG A 259 5.92 9.98 9.57
CA ARG A 259 4.93 10.25 8.52
C ARG A 259 3.83 9.21 8.66
N PRO A 260 2.55 9.60 8.65
CA PRO A 260 1.43 8.65 8.71
C PRO A 260 1.64 7.56 7.66
N MET A 261 1.43 6.29 7.99
CA MET A 261 1.63 5.19 7.05
C MET A 261 0.78 5.37 5.77
N ALA A 262 -0.39 6.01 5.92
CA ALA A 262 -1.25 6.42 4.81
C ALA A 262 -0.62 7.53 3.92
N ALA A 263 0.19 8.43 4.49
CA ALA A 263 0.77 9.57 3.77
C ALA A 263 1.87 9.16 2.79
N LEU A 264 2.61 8.08 3.05
CA LEU A 264 3.59 7.53 2.12
C LEU A 264 2.92 6.88 0.88
N ALA A 265 1.74 6.29 1.06
CA ALA A 265 0.96 5.75 -0.06
C ALA A 265 0.24 6.83 -0.89
N GLU A 266 -0.03 7.99 -0.30
CA GLU A 266 -0.72 9.13 -0.93
C GLU A 266 0.26 10.10 -1.63
N SER A 267 1.45 10.34 -1.07
CA SER A 267 2.42 11.33 -1.54
C SER A 267 3.10 11.02 -2.88
N ASP A 268 3.17 9.75 -3.28
CA ASP A 268 3.96 9.30 -4.45
C ASP A 268 3.12 9.06 -5.71
N ARG A 269 1.77 9.11 -5.60
CA ARG A 269 0.91 8.33 -6.50
C ARG A 269 -0.25 9.06 -7.18
N GLY A 270 -0.47 10.33 -6.82
CA GLY A 270 -1.55 11.14 -7.41
C GLY A 270 -1.12 11.97 -8.62
N ARG A 271 0.19 12.19 -8.83
CA ARG A 271 0.70 13.05 -9.90
C ARG A 271 0.97 12.29 -11.20
N HIS A 272 1.66 11.16 -11.14
CA HIS A 272 2.15 10.49 -12.34
C HIS A 272 1.02 9.83 -13.15
N LEU A 273 0.29 8.86 -12.58
CA LEU A 273 -0.90 8.24 -13.19
C LEU A 273 -1.97 9.25 -13.65
N GLY A 274 -2.22 10.30 -12.86
CA GLY A 274 -3.19 11.35 -13.21
C GLY A 274 -2.75 12.17 -14.43
N GLU A 275 -1.47 12.48 -14.55
CA GLU A 275 -0.91 13.24 -15.68
C GLU A 275 -0.87 12.41 -16.97
N THR A 276 -0.55 11.11 -16.88
CA THR A 276 -0.56 10.20 -18.03
C THR A 276 -1.99 9.96 -18.54
N VAL A 277 -2.94 9.71 -17.63
CA VAL A 277 -4.36 9.48 -17.96
C VAL A 277 -5.05 10.76 -18.44
N GLU A 278 -4.78 11.92 -17.83
CA GLU A 278 -5.28 13.20 -18.36
C GLU A 278 -4.66 13.54 -19.73
N GLY A 279 -3.42 13.13 -19.98
CA GLY A 279 -2.77 13.23 -21.28
C GLY A 279 -3.53 12.46 -22.37
N ILE A 280 -3.86 11.19 -22.10
CA ILE A 280 -4.62 10.32 -23.01
C ILE A 280 -6.05 10.85 -23.22
N ARG A 281 -6.73 11.25 -22.14
CA ARG A 281 -8.12 11.76 -22.20
C ARG A 281 -8.24 13.15 -22.85
N ARG A 282 -7.20 14.00 -22.76
CA ARG A 282 -7.13 15.25 -23.53
C ARG A 282 -6.87 14.98 -25.02
N ALA A 283 -6.08 13.97 -25.35
CA ALA A 283 -5.83 13.60 -26.74
C ALA A 283 -7.12 13.12 -27.43
N GLU A 284 -7.95 12.32 -26.75
CA GLU A 284 -9.26 11.89 -27.27
C GLU A 284 -10.23 13.05 -27.50
N ARG A 285 -10.38 13.98 -26.53
CA ARG A 285 -11.26 15.16 -26.69
C ARG A 285 -10.83 16.08 -27.83
N MET A 286 -9.53 16.18 -28.08
CA MET A 286 -9.00 16.94 -29.22
C MET A 286 -9.31 16.26 -30.55
N ARG A 287 -9.33 14.92 -30.60
CA ARG A 287 -9.72 14.14 -31.80
C ARG A 287 -11.21 14.36 -32.12
N GLU A 288 -12.09 14.25 -31.13
CA GLU A 288 -13.52 14.53 -31.30
C GLU A 288 -13.78 15.95 -31.82
N TRP A 289 -13.03 16.94 -31.30
CA TRP A 289 -13.16 18.34 -31.73
C TRP A 289 -12.67 18.54 -33.17
N GLN A 290 -11.59 17.87 -33.57
CA GLN A 290 -11.07 17.94 -34.94
C GLN A 290 -11.97 17.24 -35.95
N GLU A 291 -12.56 16.11 -35.59
CA GLU A 291 -13.53 15.39 -36.43
C GLU A 291 -14.82 16.19 -36.60
N ALA A 292 -15.36 16.75 -35.51
CA ALA A 292 -16.52 17.64 -35.55
C ALA A 292 -16.25 18.88 -36.41
N TYR A 293 -15.05 19.47 -36.31
CA TYR A 293 -14.65 20.62 -37.11
C TYR A 293 -14.50 20.28 -38.60
N LYS A 294 -13.93 19.11 -38.93
CA LYS A 294 -13.84 18.64 -40.33
C LYS A 294 -15.24 18.38 -40.92
N ALA A 295 -16.14 17.75 -40.17
CA ALA A 295 -17.51 17.51 -40.59
C ALA A 295 -18.29 18.82 -40.84
N LEU A 296 -18.11 19.82 -39.97
CA LEU A 296 -18.66 21.17 -40.17
C LEU A 296 -18.09 21.86 -41.42
N ARG A 297 -16.80 21.65 -41.72
CA ARG A 297 -16.17 22.23 -42.91
C ARG A 297 -16.64 21.58 -44.21
N GLU A 298 -16.79 20.26 -44.23
CA GLU A 298 -17.31 19.52 -45.40
C GLU A 298 -18.77 19.91 -45.69
N THR A 299 -19.62 19.95 -44.67
CA THR A 299 -21.02 20.39 -44.81
C THR A 299 -21.13 21.84 -45.31
N HIS A 300 -20.27 22.75 -44.87
CA HIS A 300 -20.21 24.12 -45.40
C HIS A 300 -19.68 24.19 -46.85
N LYS A 301 -18.85 23.26 -47.27
CA LYS A 301 -18.32 23.17 -48.65
C LYS A 301 -19.39 22.66 -49.60
N ASP A 302 -20.15 21.63 -49.19
CA ASP A 302 -21.27 21.07 -49.95
C ASP A 302 -22.42 22.07 -50.08
N THR A 303 -22.70 22.85 -49.03
CA THR A 303 -23.71 23.91 -49.08
C THR A 303 -23.32 25.03 -50.07
N LYS A 304 -22.02 25.37 -50.15
CA LYS A 304 -21.52 26.36 -51.12
C LYS A 304 -21.55 25.81 -52.55
N LEU A 305 -21.17 24.55 -52.77
CA LEU A 305 -21.26 23.92 -54.09
C LEU A 305 -22.71 23.77 -54.57
N GLY A 306 -23.65 23.40 -53.68
CA GLY A 306 -25.08 23.35 -54.00
C GLY A 306 -25.66 24.72 -54.37
N SER A 307 -25.22 25.80 -53.72
CA SER A 307 -25.64 27.16 -54.07
C SER A 307 -25.05 27.67 -55.40
N ALA A 308 -23.85 27.20 -55.77
CA ALA A 308 -23.18 27.60 -57.02
C ALA A 308 -23.77 26.87 -58.25
N VAL A 309 -24.26 25.64 -58.09
CA VAL A 309 -24.91 24.88 -59.17
C VAL A 309 -26.37 25.33 -59.41
N GLY A 310 -27.05 25.85 -58.38
CA GLY A 310 -28.41 26.40 -58.50
C GLY A 310 -28.53 27.75 -59.25
N GLY A 311 -27.41 28.43 -59.52
CA GLY A 311 -27.37 29.76 -60.15
C GLY A 311 -27.27 29.78 -61.69
N LEU A 312 -27.05 28.63 -62.34
CA LEU A 312 -26.80 28.55 -63.80
C LEU A 312 -28.00 28.03 -64.61
N GLY A 313 -29.16 27.85 -63.98
CA GLY A 313 -30.33 27.21 -64.59
C GLY A 313 -31.62 28.02 -64.53
N LYS A 314 -31.59 29.33 -64.85
CA LYS A 314 -32.82 30.08 -65.22
C LYS A 314 -32.50 31.08 -66.34
N ARG A 315 -32.85 30.67 -67.57
CA ARG A 315 -33.30 31.58 -68.62
C ARG A 315 -34.73 32.01 -68.34
#